data_AF-A0A382IMQ8-F1
#
_entry.id   AF-A0A382IMQ8-F1
#
_cell.length_a   1.000
_cell.length_b   1.000
_cell.length_c   1.000
_cell.angle_alpha   90.00
_cell.angle_beta   90.00
_cell.angle_gamma   90.00
#
_symmetry.space_group_name_H-M   'P 1'
#
loop_
_entity.id
_entity.type
_entity.pdbx_description
1 polymer ?
#
loop_
_entity_poly.entity_id
_entity_poly.type
_entity_poly.pdbx_seq_one_letter_code
_entity_poly.pdbx_strand_id
1 'polypeptide(L)' 'MKAKFALFLITLFVASSPTQVLAHHSFAAEFDSNSPIEVEGIVIKVEWTNPHTYFFIEVETEDGDFEEWAMEMG' A
#
# COMPACT_ATOMS: atom_id res chain seq x y z
N MET A 1 -5.42 36.36 33.62
CA MET A 1 -4.47 36.34 32.48
C MET A 1 -3.67 35.03 32.41
N LYS A 2 -3.02 34.61 33.50
CA LYS A 2 -2.22 33.36 33.54
C LYS A 2 -2.99 32.09 33.12
N ALA A 3 -4.23 31.92 33.58
CA ALA A 3 -5.07 30.77 33.21
C ALA A 3 -5.44 30.73 31.70
N LYS A 4 -5.69 31.88 31.08
CA LYS A 4 -6.00 31.97 29.65
C LYS A 4 -4.76 31.67 28.79
N PHE A 5 -3.59 32.10 29.26
CA PHE A 5 -2.31 31.82 28.62
C PHE A 5 -1.94 30.34 28.73
N ALA A 6 -2.14 29.73 29.91
CA ALA A 6 -1.94 28.29 30.10
C ALA A 6 -2.87 27.46 29.21
N LEU A 7 -4.16 27.84 29.12
CA LEU A 7 -5.11 27.18 28.24
C LEU A 7 -4.69 27.28 26.77
N PHE A 8 -4.24 28.45 26.33
CA PHE A 8 -3.74 28.65 24.97
C PHE A 8 -2.54 27.73 24.64
N LEU A 9 -1.59 27.60 25.57
CA LEU A 9 -0.43 26.73 25.37
C LEU A 9 -0.80 25.25 25.31
N ILE A 10 -1.78 24.81 26.12
CA ILE A 10 -2.29 23.43 26.08
C ILE A 10 -2.96 23.15 24.73
N THR A 11 -3.80 24.06 24.24
CA THR A 11 -4.46 23.89 22.94
C THR A 11 -3.44 23.83 21.81
N LEU A 12 -2.41 24.69 21.85
CA LEU A 12 -1.35 24.69 20.85
C LEU A 12 -0.55 23.38 20.86
N PHE A 13 -0.24 22.85 22.05
CA PHE A 13 0.47 21.58 22.20
C PHE A 13 -0.33 20.37 21.68
N VAL A 14 -1.64 20.34 21.94
CA VAL A 14 -2.53 19.29 21.41
C VAL A 14 -2.67 19.40 19.89
N ALA A 15 -2.82 20.62 19.36
CA ALA A 15 -2.94 20.85 17.92
C ALA A 15 -1.64 20.53 17.14
N SER A 16 -0.48 20.69 17.77
CA SER A 16 0.82 20.36 17.17
C SER A 16 1.24 18.89 17.37
N SER A 17 0.41 18.08 18.02
CA SER A 17 0.76 16.67 18.22
C SER A 17 0.78 15.94 16.87
N PRO A 18 1.86 15.22 16.54
CA PRO A 18 1.90 14.40 15.34
C PRO A 18 0.96 13.22 15.56
N THR A 19 -0.30 13.40 15.15
CA THR A 19 -1.25 12.31 15.10
C THR A 19 -0.81 11.39 13.97
N GLN A 20 -0.44 10.16 14.30
CA GLN A 20 -0.24 9.13 13.29
C GLN A 20 -1.61 8.87 12.67
N VAL A 21 -1.83 9.42 11.48
CA VAL A 21 -2.97 9.03 10.66
C VAL A 21 -2.69 7.59 10.23
N LEU A 22 -3.41 6.65 10.83
CA LEU A 22 -3.46 5.28 10.35
C LEU A 22 -4.18 5.34 8.99
N ALA A 23 -3.44 5.55 7.91
CA ALA A 23 -3.94 5.27 6.58
C ALA A 23 -3.98 3.75 6.43
N HIS A 24 -5.17 3.17 6.44
CA HIS A 24 -5.34 1.75 6.15
C HIS A 24 -5.35 1.58 4.63
N HIS A 25 -4.28 1.05 4.05
CA HIS A 25 -4.28 0.58 2.67
C HIS A 25 -5.25 -0.61 2.60
N SER A 26 -6.42 -0.41 1.99
CA SER A 26 -7.45 -1.45 1.95
C SER A 26 -7.14 -2.44 0.85
N PHE A 27 -6.49 -3.54 1.20
CA PHE A 27 -6.32 -4.69 0.30
C PHE A 27 -7.65 -5.10 -0.33
N ALA A 28 -8.72 -5.15 0.48
CA ALA A 28 -10.06 -5.53 0.06
C ALA A 28 -10.74 -4.54 -0.91
N ALA A 29 -10.16 -3.35 -1.13
CA ALA A 29 -10.67 -2.43 -2.14
C ALA A 29 -10.28 -2.86 -3.57
N GLU A 30 -9.15 -3.54 -3.72
CA GLU A 30 -8.61 -3.97 -5.02
C GLU A 30 -8.66 -5.49 -5.20
N PHE A 31 -8.48 -6.27 -4.13
CA PHE A 31 -8.36 -7.73 -4.19
C PHE A 31 -9.38 -8.45 -3.30
N ASP A 32 -9.92 -9.56 -3.78
CA ASP A 32 -10.74 -10.47 -2.98
C ASP A 32 -9.86 -11.53 -2.29
N SER A 33 -9.71 -11.41 -0.96
CA SER A 33 -8.93 -12.36 -0.16
C SER A 33 -9.49 -13.78 -0.14
N ASN A 34 -10.73 -13.99 -0.56
CA ASN A 34 -11.37 -15.31 -0.57
C ASN A 34 -11.15 -16.06 -1.90
N SER A 35 -10.57 -15.39 -2.90
CA SER A 35 -10.42 -15.92 -4.25
C SER A 35 -8.94 -15.89 -4.69
N PRO A 36 -8.04 -16.61 -4.00
CA PRO A 36 -6.64 -16.66 -4.41
C PRO A 36 -6.48 -17.41 -5.73
N ILE A 37 -5.53 -16.97 -6.54
CA ILE A 37 -5.05 -17.68 -7.73
C ILE A 37 -3.57 -18.05 -7.53
N GLU A 38 -3.13 -19.11 -8.20
CA GLU A 38 -1.73 -19.49 -8.28
C GLU A 38 -1.19 -19.05 -9.63
N VAL A 39 -0.06 -18.34 -9.63
CA VAL A 39 0.62 -17.85 -10.82
C VAL A 39 2.06 -18.36 -10.78
N GLU A 40 2.42 -19.19 -11.76
CA GLU A 40 3.77 -19.69 -11.96
C GLU A 40 4.32 -19.11 -13.27
N GLY A 41 5.54 -18.58 -13.23
CA GLY A 41 6.15 -17.94 -14.38
C GLY A 41 7.52 -17.36 -14.06
N ILE A 42 8.09 -16.64 -15.02
CA ILE A 42 9.42 -16.03 -14.90
C ILE A 42 9.26 -14.57 -14.49
N VAL A 43 9.95 -14.15 -13.42
CA VAL A 43 10.01 -12.72 -13.06
C VAL A 43 10.85 -11.99 -14.11
N ILE A 44 10.23 -11.08 -14.86
CA ILE A 44 10.87 -10.34 -15.95
C ILE A 44 11.24 -8.90 -15.56
N LYS A 45 10.58 -8.32 -14.54
CA LYS A 45 10.83 -6.95 -14.09
C LYS A 45 10.41 -6.74 -12.64
N VAL A 46 11.13 -5.86 -11.95
CA VAL A 46 10.81 -5.40 -10.59
C VAL A 46 10.85 -3.88 -10.55
N GLU A 47 9.76 -3.26 -10.12
CA GLU A 47 9.68 -1.83 -9.82
C GLU A 47 9.73 -1.61 -8.32
N TRP A 48 10.90 -1.19 -7.84
CA TRP A 48 11.15 -0.97 -6.42
C TRP A 48 10.81 0.47 -6.03
N THR A 49 9.51 0.74 -5.87
CA THR A 49 8.97 2.08 -5.58
C THR A 49 8.10 2.09 -4.32
N ASN A 50 7.89 3.29 -3.77
CA ASN A 50 7.01 3.56 -2.63
C ASN A 50 5.82 4.40 -3.14
N PRO A 51 4.56 4.10 -2.78
CA PRO A 51 4.12 3.21 -1.69
C PRO A 51 4.02 1.72 -2.04
N HIS A 52 3.85 1.38 -3.30
CA HIS A 52 3.72 -0.01 -3.73
C HIS A 52 4.87 -0.39 -4.68
N THR A 53 5.39 -1.59 -4.45
CA THR A 53 6.37 -2.26 -5.31
C THR A 53 5.62 -3.19 -6.25
N TYR A 54 6.12 -3.38 -7.46
CA TYR A 54 5.50 -4.27 -8.44
C TYR A 54 6.50 -5.30 -8.98
N PHE A 55 6.05 -6.54 -9.15
CA PHE A 55 6.76 -7.61 -9.85
C PHE A 55 5.98 -7.95 -11.10
N PHE A 56 6.67 -8.09 -12.22
CA PHE A 56 6.06 -8.51 -13.47
C PHE A 56 6.51 -9.93 -13.78
N ILE A 57 5.54 -10.81 -14.03
CA ILE A 57 5.74 -12.23 -14.28
C ILE A 57 5.29 -12.54 -15.70
N GLU A 58 6.14 -13.19 -16.47
CA GLU A 58 5.79 -13.78 -17.76
C GLU A 58 5.28 -15.22 -17.53
N VAL A 59 4.04 -15.48 -17.93
CA VAL A 59 3.34 -16.76 -17.76
C VAL A 59 3.10 -17.37 -19.13
N GLU A 60 3.52 -18.63 -19.31
CA GLU A 60 3.24 -19.38 -20.53
C GLU A 60 1.77 -19.85 -20.51
N THR A 61 1.05 -19.59 -21.60
CA THR A 61 -0.35 -20.00 -21.80
C THR A 61 -0.44 -21.40 -22.38
N GLU A 62 -1.61 -22.02 -22.30
CA GLU A 62 -1.85 -23.35 -22.89
C GLU A 62 -1.62 -23.38 -24.43
N ASP A 63 -1.75 -22.23 -25.09
CA ASP A 63 -1.55 -22.07 -26.53
C ASP A 63 -0.08 -21.87 -26.92
N GLY A 64 0.83 -21.79 -25.94
CA GLY A 64 2.27 -21.55 -26.13
C GLY A 64 2.67 -20.09 -26.35
N ASP A 65 1.72 -19.17 -26.18
CA ASP A 65 1.98 -17.72 -26.08
C ASP A 65 2.31 -17.33 -24.63
N PHE A 66 2.76 -16.09 -24.43
CA PHE A 66 3.10 -15.56 -23.10
C PHE A 66 2.20 -14.37 -22.72
N GLU A 67 1.81 -14.33 -21.44
CA GLU A 67 1.11 -13.21 -20.82
C GLU A 67 2.00 -12.54 -19.77
N GLU A 68 1.94 -11.21 -19.70
CA GLU A 68 2.59 -10.44 -18.64
C GLU A 68 1.57 -10.11 -17.53
N TRP A 69 1.91 -10.53 -16.31
CA TRP A 69 1.12 -10.32 -15.11
C TRP A 69 1.83 -9.35 -14.16
N ALA A 70 1.13 -8.33 -13.68
CA ALA A 70 1.63 -7.40 -12.67
C ALA A 70 1.15 -7.81 -11.27
N MET A 71 2.10 -8.05 -10.37
CA MET A 71 1.87 -8.41 -8.98
C MET A 71 2.19 -7.22 -8.09
N GLU A 72 1.18 -6.65 -7.46
CA GLU A 72 1.35 -5.56 -6.48
C GLU A 72 1.86 -6.10 -5.14
N MET A 73 2.78 -5.36 -4.52
CA MET A 73 3.20 -5.54 -3.14
C MET A 73 3.11 -4.22 -2.37
N GLY A 74 2.35 -4.22 -1.27
CA GLY A 74 2.31 -3.14 -0.29
C GLY A 74 0.98 -3.09 0.46
#